data_AF-A0A8J4YBJ8-F1
#
_entry.id   AF-A0A8J4YBJ8-F1
#
_cell.length_a   1.000
_cell.length_b   1.000
_cell.length_c   1.000
_cell.angle_alpha   90.00
_cell.angle_beta   90.00
_cell.angle_gamma   90.00
#
_symmetry.space_group_name_H-M   'P 1'
#
loop_
_entity.id
_entity.type
_entity.pdbx_description
1 polymer ?
#
loop_
_entity_poly.entity_id
_entity_poly.type
_entity_poly.pdbx_seq_one_letter_code
_entity_poly.pdbx_strand_id
1 'polypeptide(L)'
;MLIFGGNTHNDTAYSYGAKCYSADFLAYDIICNSWHILHQPPNLYLDVARYGHSATLHDSKMYIMGGFNGKMLGSVLRYHPGGCKRLTSSEECLSSFPGRKCVWNRILEWCESNKNNDKKAYDVCSNVTPVMNYTALCLEQQSCWSCLSNTYGCTWCGSACTHNKCVEYKVS
;
A
#
# COMPACT_ATOMS: atom_id res chain seq x y z
N MET A 1 -6.56 -7.25 4.56
CA MET A 1 -5.52 -8.19 4.08
C MET A 1 -4.15 -7.55 4.29
N LEU A 2 -3.13 -8.34 4.66
CA LEU A 2 -1.75 -7.87 4.87
C LEU A 2 -0.84 -8.52 3.82
N ILE A 3 0.05 -7.74 3.20
CA ILE A 3 0.91 -8.16 2.09
C ILE A 3 2.33 -7.70 2.39
N PHE A 4 3.30 -8.60 2.42
CA PHE A 4 4.71 -8.27 2.67
C PHE A 4 5.60 -8.77 1.54
N GLY A 5 6.55 -7.94 1.12
CA GLY A 5 7.59 -8.28 0.16
C GLY A 5 7.06 -8.66 -1.23
N GLY A 6 7.76 -9.58 -1.89
CA GLY A 6 7.46 -10.01 -3.25
C GLY A 6 8.55 -9.62 -4.26
N ASN A 7 8.32 -10.03 -5.51
CA ASN A 7 9.16 -9.66 -6.64
C ASN A 7 8.53 -8.42 -7.31
N THR A 8 9.25 -7.31 -7.30
CA THR A 8 8.78 -6.00 -7.80
C THR A 8 9.22 -5.71 -9.23
N HIS A 9 10.00 -6.60 -9.84
CA HIS A 9 10.49 -6.40 -11.20
C HIS A 9 9.54 -7.07 -12.21
N ASN A 10 9.16 -6.33 -13.25
CA ASN A 10 8.36 -6.84 -14.36
C ASN A 10 9.19 -7.09 -15.63
N ASP A 11 10.49 -6.75 -15.63
CA ASP A 11 11.30 -6.84 -16.84
C ASP A 11 11.82 -8.28 -17.04
N THR A 12 11.58 -8.81 -18.22
CA THR A 12 12.06 -10.12 -18.67
C THR A 12 13.44 -10.07 -19.34
N ALA A 13 14.00 -8.88 -19.64
CA ALA A 13 15.25 -8.75 -20.39
C ALA A 13 16.19 -7.57 -20.02
N TYR A 14 15.72 -6.42 -19.53
CA TYR A 14 16.57 -5.26 -19.20
C TYR A 14 16.18 -4.68 -17.85
N SER A 15 17.11 -4.65 -16.89
CA SER A 15 16.85 -4.09 -15.56
C SER A 15 17.25 -2.61 -15.51
N TYR A 16 16.28 -1.74 -15.27
CA TYR A 16 16.50 -0.29 -15.06
C TYR A 16 16.90 0.04 -13.61
N GLY A 17 17.52 -0.90 -12.89
CA GLY A 17 17.93 -0.71 -11.49
C GLY A 17 16.80 -0.85 -10.47
N ALA A 18 15.68 -1.46 -10.85
CA ALA A 18 14.61 -1.78 -9.91
C ALA A 18 15.06 -2.86 -8.89
N LYS A 19 14.56 -2.76 -7.65
CA LYS A 19 14.87 -3.74 -6.60
C LYS A 19 14.35 -5.12 -7.03
N CYS A 20 15.21 -6.14 -7.00
CA CYS A 20 14.81 -7.53 -7.29
C CYS A 20 13.80 -8.06 -6.27
N TYR A 21 13.95 -7.66 -5.01
CA TYR A 21 13.14 -8.13 -3.89
C TYR A 21 12.67 -6.93 -3.09
N SER A 22 11.40 -6.94 -2.73
CA SER A 22 10.82 -5.90 -1.91
C SER A 22 10.75 -6.31 -0.45
N ALA A 23 10.85 -5.31 0.42
CA ALA A 23 10.49 -5.38 1.83
C ALA A 23 9.18 -4.62 2.10
N ASP A 24 8.53 -4.08 1.07
CA ASP A 24 7.33 -3.26 1.21
C ASP A 24 6.27 -4.02 1.98
N PHE A 25 5.57 -3.29 2.81
CA PHE A 25 4.51 -3.84 3.62
C PHE A 25 3.25 -3.02 3.37
N LEU A 26 2.24 -3.69 2.82
CA LEU A 26 0.99 -3.09 2.44
C LEU A 26 -0.15 -3.75 3.23
N ALA A 27 -1.20 -2.96 3.44
CA ALA A 27 -2.48 -3.45 3.90
C ALA A 27 -3.57 -3.04 2.92
N TYR A 28 -4.43 -3.98 2.60
CA TYR A 28 -5.65 -3.72 1.86
C TYR A 28 -6.85 -3.81 2.80
N ASP A 29 -7.55 -2.70 2.97
CA ASP A 29 -8.80 -2.62 3.71
C ASP A 29 -9.96 -3.06 2.80
N ILE A 30 -10.48 -4.25 3.06
CA ILE A 30 -11.58 -4.83 2.27
C ILE A 30 -12.89 -4.05 2.49
N ILE A 31 -13.07 -3.42 3.65
CA ILE A 31 -14.31 -2.72 3.98
C ILE A 31 -14.36 -1.37 3.27
N CYS A 32 -13.24 -0.67 3.24
CA CYS A 32 -13.14 0.66 2.62
C CYS A 32 -12.57 0.63 1.20
N ASN A 33 -12.22 -0.56 0.69
CA ASN A 33 -11.63 -0.77 -0.63
C ASN A 33 -10.40 0.14 -0.87
N SER A 34 -9.49 0.18 0.11
CA SER A 34 -8.36 1.11 0.11
C SER A 34 -7.04 0.41 0.42
N TRP A 35 -5.97 0.90 -0.18
CA TRP A 35 -4.61 0.47 0.10
C TRP A 35 -3.93 1.40 1.11
N HIS A 36 -3.15 0.82 1.99
CA HIS A 36 -2.39 1.52 3.02
C HIS A 36 -0.95 1.00 3.04
N ILE A 37 0.01 1.90 3.14
CA ILE A 37 1.42 1.56 3.33
C ILE A 37 1.67 1.40 4.83
N LEU A 38 2.25 0.26 5.20
CA LEU A 38 2.68 -0.01 6.57
C LEU A 38 4.18 0.27 6.66
N HIS A 39 4.54 1.39 7.27
CA HIS A 39 5.94 1.73 7.46
C HIS A 39 6.63 0.71 8.37
N GLN A 40 7.76 0.19 7.90
CA GLN A 40 8.59 -0.71 8.70
C GLN A 40 9.18 0.05 9.89
N PRO A 41 9.33 -0.61 11.05
CA PRO A 41 10.02 0.01 12.17
C PRO A 41 11.49 0.31 11.79
N PRO A 42 12.07 1.41 12.27
CA PRO A 42 13.39 1.89 11.84
C PRO A 42 14.55 0.92 12.14
N ASN A 43 14.32 -0.09 12.99
CA ASN A 43 15.31 -1.11 13.36
C ASN A 43 15.02 -2.49 12.74
N LEU A 44 14.17 -2.57 11.72
CA LEU A 44 13.98 -3.81 10.99
C LEU A 44 15.25 -4.08 10.15
N TYR A 45 15.85 -5.27 10.31
CA TYR A 45 17.11 -5.63 9.64
C TYR A 45 17.06 -5.32 8.14
N LEU A 46 18.15 -4.74 7.60
CA LEU A 46 18.28 -4.37 6.18
C LEU A 46 18.05 -5.56 5.19
N ASP A 47 18.11 -6.81 5.67
CA ASP A 47 18.02 -8.05 4.87
C ASP A 47 16.63 -8.73 4.96
N VAL A 48 15.54 -7.97 5.19
CA VAL A 48 14.18 -8.56 5.26
C VAL A 48 13.49 -8.72 3.91
N ALA A 49 13.93 -8.01 2.87
CA ALA A 49 13.37 -8.12 1.54
C ALA A 49 13.42 -9.56 1.04
N ARG A 50 12.31 -10.08 0.52
CA ARG A 50 12.17 -11.49 0.11
C ARG A 50 10.96 -11.71 -0.79
N TYR A 51 10.99 -12.78 -1.58
CA TYR A 51 9.82 -13.33 -2.27
C TYR A 51 9.69 -14.84 -2.05
N GLY A 52 8.57 -15.44 -2.48
CA GLY A 52 8.37 -16.89 -2.39
C GLY A 52 8.30 -17.45 -0.97
N HIS A 53 8.03 -16.60 0.02
CA HIS A 53 7.87 -16.99 1.42
C HIS A 53 6.44 -17.51 1.67
N SER A 54 6.27 -18.23 2.77
CA SER A 54 4.94 -18.59 3.28
C SER A 54 4.53 -17.62 4.37
N ALA A 55 3.25 -17.24 4.41
CA ALA A 55 2.71 -16.38 5.46
C ALA A 55 1.48 -17.00 6.10
N THR A 56 1.39 -16.93 7.43
CA THR A 56 0.24 -17.44 8.19
C THR A 56 -0.15 -16.48 9.31
N LEU A 57 -1.42 -16.55 9.73
CA LEU A 57 -1.96 -15.80 10.86
C LEU A 57 -2.12 -16.73 12.06
N HIS A 58 -1.56 -16.36 13.19
CA HIS A 58 -1.74 -17.07 14.46
C HIS A 58 -1.74 -16.09 15.63
N ASP A 59 -2.69 -16.22 16.57
CA ASP A 59 -2.85 -15.33 17.72
C ASP A 59 -2.83 -13.83 17.37
N SER A 60 -3.56 -13.46 16.31
CA SER A 60 -3.63 -12.09 15.77
C SER A 60 -2.28 -11.50 15.34
N LYS A 61 -1.27 -12.35 15.09
CA LYS A 61 0.05 -11.98 14.59
C LYS A 61 0.29 -12.68 13.25
N MET A 62 0.97 -11.99 12.36
CA MET A 62 1.35 -12.55 11.07
C MET A 62 2.78 -13.10 11.18
N TYR A 63 2.98 -14.31 10.69
CA TYR A 63 4.28 -14.98 10.63
C TYR A 63 4.64 -15.17 9.16
N ILE A 64 5.83 -14.72 8.79
CA ILE A 64 6.38 -14.83 7.43
C ILE A 64 7.61 -15.72 7.53
N MET A 65 7.59 -16.85 6.85
CA MET A 65 8.58 -17.91 6.99
C MET A 65 9.30 -18.14 5.66
N GLY A 66 10.62 -18.13 5.75
CA GLY A 66 11.52 -18.43 4.64
C GLY A 66 11.47 -17.40 3.52
N GLY A 67 11.47 -17.88 2.28
CA GLY A 67 11.60 -17.08 1.06
C GLY A 67 13.04 -17.01 0.54
N PHE A 68 13.24 -16.19 -0.48
CA PHE A 68 14.51 -16.03 -1.17
C PHE A 68 14.83 -14.55 -1.41
N ASN A 69 16.11 -14.20 -1.30
CA ASN A 69 16.61 -12.86 -1.61
C ASN A 69 18.05 -12.86 -2.18
N GLY A 70 18.39 -13.92 -2.93
CA GLY A 70 19.75 -14.24 -3.38
C GLY A 70 20.30 -15.48 -2.67
N LYS A 71 19.72 -15.82 -1.51
CA LYS A 71 19.91 -17.07 -0.77
C LYS A 71 18.56 -17.55 -0.23
N MET A 72 18.45 -18.85 0.03
CA MET A 72 17.30 -19.40 0.75
C MET A 72 17.32 -18.90 2.19
N LEU A 73 16.18 -18.41 2.68
CA LEU A 73 16.05 -17.87 4.03
C LEU A 73 15.45 -18.95 4.94
N GLY A 74 16.09 -19.18 6.08
CA GLY A 74 15.52 -19.96 7.20
C GLY A 74 14.90 -19.09 8.29
N SER A 75 14.78 -17.77 8.05
CA SER A 75 14.29 -16.81 9.05
C SER A 75 12.76 -16.76 9.10
N VAL A 76 12.25 -16.42 10.29
CA VAL A 76 10.83 -16.15 10.54
C VAL A 76 10.68 -14.71 10.98
N LEU A 77 9.91 -13.93 10.23
CA LEU A 77 9.50 -12.58 10.61
C LEU A 77 8.13 -12.66 11.29
N ARG A 78 7.99 -11.93 12.40
CA ARG A 78 6.73 -11.85 13.15
C ARG A 78 6.25 -10.42 13.20
N TYR A 79 5.10 -10.17 12.59
CA TYR A 79 4.44 -8.89 12.62
C TYR A 79 3.33 -8.87 13.68
N HIS A 80 3.35 -7.80 14.49
CA HIS A 80 2.34 -7.51 15.49
C HIS A 80 1.55 -6.29 15.04
N PRO A 81 0.27 -6.44 14.68
CA PRO A 81 -0.61 -5.30 14.48
C PRO A 81 -0.67 -4.45 15.76
N GLY A 82 -0.69 -3.14 15.60
CA GLY A 82 -0.96 -2.20 16.68
C GLY A 82 -2.42 -2.25 17.15
N GLY A 83 -2.69 -1.60 18.27
CA GLY A 83 -4.03 -1.50 18.85
C GLY A 83 -4.72 -0.19 18.48
N CYS A 84 -6.01 -0.26 18.12
CA CYS A 84 -6.85 0.91 17.81
C CYS A 84 -6.98 1.89 18.99
N LYS A 85 -6.92 1.40 20.22
CA LYS A 85 -7.04 2.20 21.45
C LYS A 85 -5.97 3.28 21.62
N ARG A 86 -4.86 3.22 20.85
CA ARG A 86 -3.82 4.25 20.86
C ARG A 86 -4.20 5.49 20.06
N LEU A 87 -5.16 5.38 19.16
CA LEU A 87 -5.62 6.46 18.29
C LEU A 87 -6.73 7.21 19.04
N THR A 88 -6.50 8.49 19.31
CA THR A 88 -7.37 9.27 20.22
C THR A 88 -8.38 10.13 19.48
N SER A 89 -8.19 10.36 18.18
CA SER A 89 -9.11 11.15 17.36
C SER A 89 -9.83 10.29 16.33
N SER A 90 -11.03 10.73 15.93
CA SER A 90 -11.81 10.07 14.87
C SER A 90 -11.03 10.01 13.55
N GLU A 91 -10.40 11.12 13.15
CA GLU A 91 -9.63 11.19 11.92
C GLU A 91 -8.45 10.22 11.92
N GLU A 92 -7.68 10.20 13.01
CA GLU A 92 -6.56 9.26 13.16
C GLU A 92 -7.06 7.80 13.18
N CYS A 93 -8.19 7.52 13.86
CA CYS A 93 -8.80 6.20 13.91
C CYS A 93 -9.20 5.66 12.53
N LEU A 94 -9.72 6.53 11.66
CA LEU A 94 -10.24 6.17 10.34
C LEU A 94 -9.17 6.19 9.24
N SER A 95 -8.16 7.04 9.38
CA SER A 95 -7.08 7.20 8.39
C SER A 95 -5.85 6.32 8.69
N SER A 96 -5.55 6.09 9.97
CA SER A 96 -4.41 5.25 10.36
C SER A 96 -4.74 3.78 10.21
N PHE A 97 -3.76 3.01 9.71
CA PHE A 97 -3.90 1.56 9.59
C PHE A 97 -2.79 0.86 10.39
N PRO A 98 -3.01 0.54 11.68
CA PRO A 98 -2.00 -0.12 12.51
C PRO A 98 -1.83 -1.62 12.19
N GLY A 99 -2.10 -2.05 10.96
CA GLY A 99 -2.14 -3.46 10.56
C GLY A 99 -3.47 -4.17 10.84
N ARG A 100 -4.49 -3.44 11.27
CA ARG A 100 -5.86 -3.93 11.43
C ARG A 100 -6.87 -2.81 11.26
N LYS A 101 -8.11 -3.18 10.90
CA LYS A 101 -9.18 -2.20 10.74
C LYS A 101 -9.67 -1.68 12.08
N CYS A 102 -9.54 -0.37 12.26
CA CYS A 102 -10.13 0.38 13.35
C CYS A 102 -11.42 1.08 12.89
N VAL A 103 -12.35 1.25 13.82
CA VAL A 103 -13.62 1.95 13.62
C VAL A 103 -13.82 2.91 14.79
N TRP A 104 -14.41 4.07 14.48
CA TRP A 104 -14.65 5.10 15.48
C TRP A 104 -16.06 4.95 16.02
N ASN A 105 -16.20 4.81 17.34
CA ASN A 105 -17.50 4.74 18.00
C ASN A 105 -17.94 6.17 18.35
N ARG A 106 -18.99 6.67 17.70
CA ARG A 106 -19.48 8.05 17.90
C ARG A 106 -20.19 8.28 19.23
N ILE A 107 -20.67 7.21 19.86
CA ILE A 107 -21.42 7.28 21.12
C ILE A 107 -20.44 7.36 22.30
N LEU A 108 -19.39 6.54 22.25
CA LEU A 108 -18.38 6.43 23.30
C LEU A 108 -17.12 7.25 23.03
N GLU A 109 -17.02 7.89 21.86
CA GLU A 109 -15.90 8.74 21.43
C GLU A 109 -14.52 8.07 21.58
N TRP A 110 -14.41 6.81 21.15
CA TRP A 110 -13.16 6.05 21.22
C TRP A 110 -12.96 5.17 19.99
N CYS A 111 -11.69 4.85 19.73
CA CYS A 111 -11.28 4.01 18.61
C CYS A 111 -11.15 2.55 19.03
N GLU A 112 -11.85 1.66 18.32
CA GLU A 112 -11.82 0.22 18.61
C GLU A 112 -11.66 -0.62 17.34
N SER A 113 -11.29 -1.89 17.52
CA SER A 113 -11.22 -2.81 16.39
C SER A 113 -12.61 -3.21 15.95
N ASN A 114 -12.85 -3.32 14.65
CA ASN A 114 -14.16 -3.74 14.13
C ASN A 114 -14.57 -5.11 14.70
N LYS A 115 -15.54 -5.12 15.62
CA LYS A 115 -16.09 -6.32 16.28
C LYS A 115 -17.62 -6.40 16.21
N ASN A 116 -18.30 -5.30 15.85
CA ASN A 116 -19.75 -5.17 15.99
C ASN A 116 -20.44 -4.96 14.64
N ASN A 117 -21.57 -5.64 14.45
CA ASN A 117 -22.39 -5.57 13.23
C ASN A 117 -23.24 -4.29 13.13
N ASP A 118 -23.29 -3.47 14.18
CA ASP A 118 -24.19 -2.33 14.25
C ASP A 118 -23.58 -1.09 13.57
N LYS A 119 -23.64 -1.06 12.24
CA LYS A 119 -23.03 -0.01 11.38
C LYS A 119 -23.54 1.41 11.68
N LYS A 120 -24.62 1.58 12.46
CA LYS A 120 -25.22 2.90 12.73
C LYS A 120 -24.49 3.70 13.81
N ALA A 121 -23.78 3.06 14.75
CA ALA A 121 -23.08 3.76 15.82
C ALA A 121 -21.63 4.14 15.45
N TYR A 122 -21.11 3.60 14.35
CA TYR A 122 -19.70 3.66 14.01
C TYR A 122 -19.44 4.41 12.71
N ASP A 123 -18.39 5.22 12.72
CA ASP A 123 -17.73 5.61 11.48
C ASP A 123 -16.72 4.53 11.13
N VAL A 124 -16.76 4.06 9.89
CA VAL A 124 -16.02 2.87 9.45
C VAL A 124 -14.90 3.24 8.48
N CYS A 125 -15.18 4.11 7.53
CA CYS A 125 -14.23 4.55 6.52
C CYS A 125 -14.00 6.04 6.67
N SER A 126 -12.78 6.49 6.39
CA SER A 126 -12.54 7.91 6.23
C SER A 126 -13.31 8.41 5.01
N ASN A 127 -13.95 9.57 5.15
CA ASN A 127 -14.57 10.28 4.03
C ASN A 127 -13.54 11.02 3.16
N VAL A 128 -12.27 11.04 3.60
CA VAL A 128 -11.16 11.57 2.83
C VAL A 128 -10.83 10.55 1.74
N THR A 129 -11.41 10.73 0.57
CA THR A 129 -10.88 10.08 -0.63
C THR A 129 -9.52 10.70 -0.90
N PRO A 130 -8.45 9.89 -1.05
CA PRO A 130 -7.17 10.45 -1.47
C PRO A 130 -7.36 11.11 -2.83
N VAL A 131 -7.20 12.44 -2.88
CA VAL A 131 -7.21 13.18 -4.13
C VAL A 131 -5.92 12.84 -4.86
N MET A 132 -5.98 11.85 -5.74
CA MET A 132 -4.85 11.45 -6.57
C MET A 132 -4.62 12.55 -7.61
N ASN A 133 -3.43 13.14 -7.59
CA ASN A 133 -3.02 14.08 -8.63
C ASN A 133 -2.56 13.31 -9.87
N TYR A 134 -3.54 12.85 -10.67
CA TYR A 134 -3.28 12.08 -11.88
C TYR A 134 -2.37 12.81 -12.86
N THR A 135 -2.43 14.14 -12.91
CA THR A 135 -1.51 14.95 -13.74
C THR A 135 -0.05 14.73 -13.33
N ALA A 136 0.27 14.78 -12.04
CA ALA A 136 1.62 14.53 -11.55
C ALA A 136 2.05 13.07 -11.80
N LEU A 137 1.16 12.11 -11.56
CA LEU A 137 1.43 10.68 -11.78
C LEU A 137 1.71 10.35 -13.26
N CYS A 138 1.01 11.01 -14.18
CA CYS A 138 1.29 10.90 -15.61
C CYS A 138 2.65 11.51 -15.97
N LEU A 139 2.98 12.68 -15.43
CA LEU A 139 4.25 13.35 -15.69
C LEU A 139 5.48 12.58 -15.18
N GLU A 140 5.31 11.73 -14.17
CA GLU A 140 6.36 10.83 -13.67
C GLU A 140 6.66 9.67 -14.65
N GLN A 141 5.78 9.39 -15.63
CA GLN A 141 5.98 8.30 -16.58
C GLN A 141 7.02 8.66 -17.63
N GLN A 142 8.10 7.89 -17.67
CA GLN A 142 9.26 8.16 -18.54
C GLN A 142 9.16 7.54 -19.93
N SER A 143 8.18 6.68 -20.20
CA SER A 143 8.05 5.96 -21.47
C SER A 143 6.63 5.95 -22.00
N CYS A 144 6.49 5.87 -23.33
CA CYS A 144 5.19 5.72 -23.99
C CYS A 144 4.43 4.50 -23.45
N TRP A 145 5.12 3.38 -23.25
CA TRP A 145 4.48 2.17 -22.74
C TRP A 145 3.97 2.30 -21.31
N SER A 146 4.76 2.86 -20.39
CA SER A 146 4.33 3.10 -19.01
C SER A 146 3.22 4.16 -18.92
N CYS A 147 3.23 5.15 -19.83
CA CYS A 147 2.18 6.15 -19.95
C CYS A 147 0.83 5.57 -20.40
N LEU A 148 0.82 4.60 -21.30
CA LEU A 148 -0.42 4.02 -21.84
C LEU A 148 -0.92 2.79 -21.05
N SER A 149 -0.03 2.12 -20.30
CA SER A 149 -0.35 0.89 -19.57
C SER A 149 -0.82 1.12 -18.13
N ASN A 150 -1.14 2.37 -17.76
CA ASN A 150 -1.65 2.72 -16.43
C ASN A 150 -3.16 3.00 -16.45
N THR A 151 -3.74 3.08 -15.26
CA THR A 151 -5.17 3.38 -15.06
C THR A 151 -5.43 4.85 -14.75
N TYR A 152 -4.44 5.73 -14.92
CA TYR A 152 -4.53 7.15 -14.57
C TYR A 152 -5.20 7.99 -15.67
N GLY A 153 -5.45 7.43 -16.85
CA GLY A 153 -6.00 8.17 -17.99
C GLY A 153 -4.97 9.08 -18.68
N CYS A 154 -3.71 8.64 -18.72
CA CYS A 154 -2.66 9.38 -19.41
C CYS A 154 -2.67 9.16 -20.93
N THR A 155 -2.11 10.13 -21.65
CA THR A 155 -1.91 10.12 -23.09
C THR A 155 -0.46 10.50 -23.39
N TRP A 156 0.17 9.83 -24.36
CA TRP A 156 1.53 10.15 -24.80
C TRP A 156 1.51 11.19 -25.93
N CYS A 157 2.20 12.31 -25.76
CA CYS A 157 2.21 13.44 -26.69
C CYS A 157 3.66 13.77 -27.08
N GLY A 158 4.08 13.33 -28.27
CA GLY A 158 5.45 13.53 -28.76
C GLY A 158 6.48 12.78 -27.91
N SER A 159 7.06 13.47 -26.93
CA SER A 159 8.10 12.95 -26.02
C SER A 159 7.71 12.94 -24.53
N ALA A 160 6.48 13.34 -24.18
CA ALA A 160 6.05 13.44 -22.79
C ALA A 160 4.66 12.80 -22.57
N CYS A 161 4.43 12.35 -21.33
CA CYS A 161 3.15 11.80 -20.88
C CYS A 161 2.32 12.90 -20.20
N THR A 162 1.07 13.09 -20.63
CA THR A 162 0.13 14.07 -20.06
C THR A 162 -1.19 13.43 -19.65
N HIS A 163 -1.97 14.08 -18.80
CA HIS A 163 -3.29 13.59 -18.40
C HIS A 163 -4.39 14.14 -19.33
N ASN A 164 -5.18 13.26 -19.94
CA ASN A 164 -6.37 13.52 -20.78
C ASN A 164 -6.23 14.40 -22.04
N LYS A 165 -5.21 15.24 -22.21
CA LYS A 165 -5.07 16.15 -23.36
C LYS A 165 -3.63 16.30 -23.83
N CYS A 166 -3.43 16.23 -25.16
CA CYS A 166 -2.21 16.72 -25.79
C CYS A 166 -2.36 18.21 -26.08
N VAL A 167 -1.46 19.02 -25.52
CA VAL A 167 -1.31 20.41 -25.92
C VAL A 167 -0.28 20.40 -27.06
N GLU A 168 -0.75 20.25 -28.30
CA GLU A 168 0.11 20.50 -29.44
C GLU A 168 0.46 21.99 -29.47
N TYR A 169 1.73 22.32 -29.21
CA TYR A 169 2.26 23.62 -29.60
C TYR A 169 2.24 23.67 -31.12
N LYS A 170 1.28 24.39 -31.71
CA LYS A 170 1.37 24.82 -33.11
C LYS A 170 2.60 25.71 -33.21
N VAL A 171 3.68 25.17 -33.78
CA VAL A 171 4.81 25.99 -34.24
C VAL A 171 4.27 26.79 -35.43
N SER A 172 4.03 28.08 -35.17
CA SER A 172 3.68 29.09 -36.16
C SER A 172 4.85 29.38 -37.09
#